data_AF-A0A957LRW5-F1
#
_entry.id   AF-A0A957LRW5-F1
#
_cell.length_a   1.000
_cell.length_b   1.000
_cell.length_c   1.000
_cell.angle_alpha   90.00
_cell.angle_beta   90.00
_cell.angle_gamma   90.00
#
_symmetry.space_group_name_H-M   'P 1'
#
loop_
_entity.id
_entity.type
_entity.pdbx_description
1 polymer ?
#
loop_
_entity_poly.entity_id
_entity_poly.type
_entity_poly.pdbx_seq_one_letter_code
_entity_poly.pdbx_strand_id
1 'polypeptide(L)'
;MEPWQTRASEFHPYLIASLDELPATLRPVVEEALPPGTVLASGLVVPANYRSDTPEGEPHTVPEQALIFTGDGMWQITAPADTAPSAIYIDPANIRWIRSSHLLLYGRLEIAGATQGQPVLLDIEFNAVGWRQKDQNWRNLVAKCVGLPPLATGSAPAPSAQDRAILQSAPEKFVDGLFKYGMYTGETLHAATFQPAVWEHH
;
A
#
# COMPACT_ATOMS: atom_id res chain seq x y z
N MET A 1 -25.60 -1.60 0.23
CA MET A 1 -24.36 -2.40 0.11
C MET A 1 -24.80 -3.85 -0.05
N GLU A 2 -24.38 -4.53 -1.11
CA GLU A 2 -24.84 -5.90 -1.39
C GLU A 2 -24.29 -6.90 -0.33
N PRO A 3 -25.04 -7.96 0.06
CA PRO A 3 -24.65 -8.86 1.16
C PRO A 3 -23.29 -9.56 0.99
N TRP A 4 -22.82 -9.73 -0.26
CA TRP A 4 -21.53 -10.33 -0.56
C TRP A 4 -20.36 -9.34 -0.42
N GLN A 5 -20.60 -8.04 -0.59
CA GLN A 5 -19.60 -7.00 -0.36
C GLN A 5 -19.28 -6.88 1.14
N THR A 6 -20.29 -7.03 1.99
CA THR A 6 -20.18 -7.01 3.45
C THR A 6 -19.33 -8.18 4.00
N ARG A 7 -19.34 -9.34 3.34
CA ARG A 7 -18.51 -10.50 3.74
C ARG A 7 -17.07 -10.43 3.24
N ALA A 8 -16.83 -9.80 2.08
CA ALA A 8 -15.47 -9.63 1.57
C ALA A 8 -14.68 -8.60 2.39
N SER A 9 -15.34 -7.54 2.88
CA SER A 9 -14.72 -6.50 3.72
C SER A 9 -14.29 -6.99 5.10
N GLU A 10 -14.74 -8.16 5.56
CA GLU A 10 -14.30 -8.74 6.84
C GLU A 10 -12.86 -9.29 6.78
N PHE A 11 -12.37 -9.65 5.58
CA PHE A 11 -11.07 -10.33 5.42
C PHE A 11 -10.14 -9.72 4.37
N HIS A 12 -10.68 -8.86 3.50
CA HIS A 12 -9.95 -8.23 2.42
C HIS A 12 -9.89 -6.71 2.59
N PRO A 13 -8.75 -6.07 2.28
CA PRO A 13 -8.69 -4.63 2.25
C PRO A 13 -9.71 -4.03 1.28
N TYR A 14 -10.29 -2.91 1.69
CA TYR A 14 -11.30 -2.19 0.91
C TYR A 14 -11.06 -0.69 0.95
N LEU A 15 -11.52 0.00 -0.09
CA LEU A 15 -11.48 1.45 -0.15
C LEU A 15 -12.68 2.08 0.52
N ILE A 16 -12.44 3.25 1.09
CA ILE A 16 -13.45 4.17 1.57
C ILE A 16 -13.30 5.52 0.85
N ALA A 17 -14.41 6.16 0.53
CA ALA A 17 -14.44 7.50 -0.05
C ALA A 17 -14.70 8.58 1.00
N SER A 18 -15.22 8.20 2.16
CA SER A 18 -15.58 9.08 3.27
C SER A 18 -15.24 8.49 4.64
N LEU A 19 -15.12 9.34 5.66
CA LEU A 19 -14.90 8.90 7.04
C LEU A 19 -16.07 8.11 7.62
N ASP A 20 -17.27 8.29 7.08
CA ASP A 20 -18.47 7.56 7.54
C ASP A 20 -18.43 6.06 7.20
N GLU A 21 -17.58 5.67 6.25
CA GLU A 21 -17.36 4.27 5.87
C GLU A 21 -16.30 3.57 6.72
N LEU A 22 -15.64 4.28 7.64
CA LEU A 22 -14.66 3.68 8.54
C LEU A 22 -15.31 2.72 9.54
N PRO A 23 -14.61 1.64 9.93
CA PRO A 23 -14.98 0.86 11.10
C PRO A 23 -15.11 1.74 12.35
N ALA A 24 -16.08 1.41 13.21
CA ALA A 24 -16.33 2.15 14.46
C ALA A 24 -15.10 2.17 15.40
N THR A 25 -14.23 1.17 15.28
CA THR A 25 -12.94 1.03 15.97
C THR A 25 -11.90 2.04 15.52
N LEU A 26 -11.88 2.42 14.24
CA LEU A 26 -10.89 3.32 13.66
C LEU A 26 -11.38 4.76 13.55
N ARG A 27 -12.69 4.96 13.36
CA ARG A 27 -13.28 6.27 13.07
C ARG A 27 -12.93 7.35 14.11
N PRO A 28 -13.08 7.13 15.43
CA PRO A 28 -12.77 8.17 16.42
C PRO A 28 -11.30 8.58 16.38
N VAL A 29 -10.40 7.63 16.14
CA VAL A 29 -8.95 7.85 16.08
C VAL A 29 -8.60 8.69 14.87
N VAL A 30 -9.25 8.43 13.72
CA VAL A 30 -9.07 9.23 12.51
C VAL A 30 -9.62 10.64 12.69
N GLU A 31 -10.81 10.78 13.25
CA GLU A 31 -11.44 12.09 13.48
C GLU A 31 -10.63 12.95 14.46
N GLU A 32 -9.99 12.34 15.47
CA GLU A 32 -9.10 13.04 16.40
C GLU A 32 -7.76 13.41 15.74
N ALA A 33 -7.21 12.54 14.91
CA ALA A 33 -5.92 12.74 14.26
C ALA A 33 -5.95 13.76 13.11
N LEU A 34 -7.04 13.79 12.34
CA LEU A 34 -7.14 14.65 11.16
C LEU A 34 -7.31 16.13 11.56
N PRO A 35 -6.49 17.05 11.00
CA PRO A 35 -6.69 18.46 11.19
C PRO A 35 -8.10 18.91 10.73
N PRO A 36 -8.73 19.88 11.42
CA PRO A 36 -10.03 20.40 11.01
C PRO A 36 -10.03 20.89 9.56
N GLY A 37 -11.03 20.49 8.79
CA GLY A 37 -11.16 20.87 7.37
C GLY A 37 -10.33 20.04 6.38
N THR A 38 -9.63 19.01 6.86
CA THR A 38 -8.92 18.07 5.97
C THR A 38 -9.91 17.34 5.06
N VAL A 39 -9.65 17.38 3.75
CA VAL A 39 -10.45 16.66 2.76
C VAL A 39 -9.84 15.27 2.55
N LEU A 40 -10.66 14.23 2.71
CA LEU A 40 -10.27 12.88 2.39
C LEU A 40 -10.20 12.70 0.86
N ALA A 41 -9.06 12.21 0.37
CA ALA A 41 -8.97 11.74 -1.02
C ALA A 41 -9.47 10.29 -1.14
N SER A 42 -9.04 9.42 -0.20
CA SER A 42 -9.58 8.07 0.01
C SER A 42 -9.00 7.48 1.28
N GLY A 43 -9.56 6.38 1.77
CA GLY A 43 -8.85 5.48 2.70
C GLY A 43 -8.74 4.06 2.15
N LEU A 44 -7.72 3.33 2.58
CA LEU A 44 -7.65 1.87 2.49
C LEU A 44 -7.79 1.32 3.91
N VAL A 45 -8.85 0.57 4.17
CA VAL A 45 -9.00 -0.17 5.42
C VAL A 45 -8.45 -1.57 5.23
N VAL A 46 -7.66 -2.03 6.20
CA VAL A 46 -7.11 -3.38 6.30
C VAL A 46 -7.73 -4.02 7.55
N PRO A 47 -8.67 -4.96 7.38
CA PRO A 47 -9.28 -5.66 8.52
C PRO A 47 -8.23 -6.42 9.33
N ALA A 48 -8.51 -6.60 10.63
CA ALA A 48 -7.71 -7.49 11.47
C ALA A 48 -7.64 -8.89 10.88
N ASN A 49 -6.51 -9.57 11.06
CA ASN A 49 -6.29 -10.92 10.52
C ASN A 49 -5.40 -11.75 11.43
N TYR A 50 -5.26 -13.03 11.11
CA TYR A 50 -4.27 -13.92 11.72
C TYR A 50 -3.26 -14.33 10.66
N ARG A 51 -1.99 -14.33 11.04
CA ARG A 51 -0.86 -14.71 10.18
C ARG A 51 0.09 -15.59 10.95
N SER A 52 0.76 -16.48 10.24
CA SER A 52 1.91 -17.20 10.77
C SER A 52 3.08 -16.96 9.84
N ASP A 53 4.26 -16.70 10.42
CA ASP A 53 5.48 -16.41 9.67
C ASP A 53 6.02 -17.67 8.95
N THR A 54 5.63 -18.85 9.42
CA THR A 54 6.00 -20.14 8.86
C THR A 54 4.80 -21.10 8.87
N PRO A 55 4.79 -22.16 8.05
CA PRO A 55 3.70 -23.15 8.07
C PRO A 55 3.46 -23.82 9.44
N GLU A 56 4.50 -23.87 10.27
CA GLU A 56 4.52 -24.54 11.58
C GLU A 56 4.50 -23.53 12.75
N GLY A 57 4.54 -22.23 12.46
CA GLY A 57 4.63 -21.18 13.46
C GLY A 57 3.29 -20.92 14.14
N GLU A 58 3.35 -20.44 15.38
CA GLU A 58 2.16 -19.98 16.10
C GLU A 58 1.56 -18.75 15.39
N PRO A 59 0.26 -18.76 15.07
CA PRO A 59 -0.39 -17.61 14.47
C PRO A 59 -0.35 -16.40 15.41
N HIS A 60 0.00 -15.23 14.88
CA HIS A 60 -0.13 -13.95 15.55
C HIS A 60 -1.26 -13.12 14.93
N THR A 61 -1.79 -12.19 15.71
CA THR A 61 -2.82 -11.26 15.25
C THR A 61 -2.17 -10.08 14.55
N VAL A 62 -2.58 -9.82 13.32
CA VAL A 62 -2.34 -8.55 12.63
C VAL A 62 -3.50 -7.62 12.99
N PRO A 63 -3.24 -6.45 13.58
CA PRO A 63 -4.28 -5.53 14.02
C PRO A 63 -5.04 -4.93 12.84
N GLU A 64 -6.24 -4.42 13.11
CA GLU A 64 -6.98 -3.61 12.14
C GLU A 64 -6.23 -2.30 11.90
N GLN A 65 -6.14 -1.91 10.63
CA GLN A 65 -5.36 -0.75 10.21
C GLN A 65 -6.07 0.04 9.11
N ALA A 66 -5.73 1.32 8.98
CA ALA A 66 -6.14 2.12 7.83
C ALA A 66 -5.02 3.02 7.33
N LEU A 67 -4.97 3.20 6.02
CA LEU A 67 -4.20 4.24 5.35
C LEU A 67 -5.16 5.32 4.86
N ILE A 68 -5.06 6.53 5.40
CA ILE A 68 -5.93 7.66 5.06
C ILE A 68 -5.14 8.66 4.21
N PHE A 69 -5.53 8.81 2.95
CA PHE A 69 -4.89 9.72 2.00
C PHE A 69 -5.65 11.04 1.96
N THR A 70 -4.94 12.15 2.16
CA THR A 70 -5.53 13.51 2.21
C THR A 70 -5.13 14.37 1.02
N GLY A 71 -4.42 13.80 0.04
CA GLY A 71 -3.77 14.54 -1.05
C GLY A 71 -2.47 15.23 -0.62
N ASP A 72 -2.41 15.69 0.64
CA ASP A 72 -1.21 16.31 1.18
C ASP A 72 -0.21 15.32 1.79
N GLY A 73 -0.71 14.24 2.35
CA GLY A 73 0.10 13.14 2.83
C GLY A 73 -0.77 11.93 3.12
N MET A 74 -0.29 11.12 4.06
CA MET A 74 -0.98 9.88 4.44
C MET A 74 -0.92 9.70 5.95
N TRP A 75 -2.02 9.27 6.56
CA TRP A 75 -2.02 8.78 7.93
C TRP A 75 -2.08 7.26 7.93
N GLN A 76 -1.24 6.63 8.76
CA GLN A 76 -1.46 5.24 9.18
C GLN A 76 -2.18 5.27 10.52
N ILE A 77 -3.26 4.50 10.61
CA ILE A 77 -3.97 4.23 11.85
C ILE A 77 -3.85 2.75 12.13
N THR A 78 -3.59 2.40 13.38
CA THR A 78 -3.52 1.01 13.84
C THR A 78 -4.32 0.88 15.13
N ALA A 79 -5.21 -0.09 15.20
CA ALA A 79 -6.02 -0.41 16.38
C ALA A 79 -5.77 -1.86 16.83
N PRO A 80 -4.75 -2.09 17.68
CA PRO A 80 -4.52 -3.41 18.30
C PRO A 80 -5.56 -3.72 19.36
N ALA A 81 -5.80 -5.01 19.63
CA ALA A 81 -6.76 -5.42 20.65
C ALA A 81 -6.32 -5.06 22.08
N ASP A 82 -5.02 -5.15 22.36
CA ASP A 82 -4.47 -5.07 23.73
C ASP A 82 -3.85 -3.71 24.08
N THR A 83 -3.80 -2.77 23.13
CA THR A 83 -3.18 -1.45 23.33
C THR A 83 -4.00 -0.35 22.72
N ALA A 84 -3.75 0.89 23.13
CA ALA A 84 -4.44 2.05 22.58
C ALA A 84 -4.16 2.18 21.07
N PRO A 85 -5.19 2.51 20.26
CA PRO A 85 -4.98 2.83 18.87
C PRO A 85 -3.97 3.97 18.70
N SER A 86 -3.28 3.98 17.57
CA SER A 86 -2.30 5.00 17.23
C SER A 86 -2.56 5.56 15.84
N ALA A 87 -2.17 6.83 15.66
CA ALA A 87 -2.22 7.54 14.39
C ALA A 87 -0.86 8.18 14.11
N ILE A 88 -0.29 7.87 12.96
CA ILE A 88 1.00 8.40 12.52
C ILE A 88 0.81 9.09 11.18
N TYR A 89 1.10 10.39 11.14
CA TYR A 89 1.17 11.13 9.89
C TYR A 89 2.52 10.93 9.20
N ILE A 90 2.45 10.69 7.89
CA ILE A 90 3.59 10.72 7.00
C ILE A 90 3.44 11.82 5.97
N ASP A 91 4.39 12.75 6.06
CA ASP A 91 4.67 13.74 5.04
C ASP A 91 5.50 13.07 3.91
N PRO A 92 5.02 13.08 2.66
CA PRO A 92 5.76 12.57 1.50
C PRO A 92 7.17 13.15 1.36
N ALA A 93 7.38 14.41 1.78
CA ALA A 93 8.70 15.04 1.72
C ALA A 93 9.71 14.43 2.68
N ASN A 94 9.25 13.69 3.70
CA ASN A 94 10.09 13.05 4.71
C ASN A 94 10.24 11.53 4.52
N ILE A 95 9.66 10.96 3.46
CA ILE A 95 9.85 9.55 3.12
C ILE A 95 11.27 9.33 2.59
N ARG A 96 11.95 8.30 3.10
CA ARG A 96 13.31 7.91 2.72
C ARG A 96 13.34 6.74 1.76
N TRP A 97 12.55 5.72 2.07
CA TRP A 97 12.39 4.56 1.21
C TRP A 97 11.03 3.91 1.44
N ILE A 98 10.59 3.19 0.42
CA ILE A 98 9.36 2.42 0.42
C ILE A 98 9.71 1.02 -0.09
N ARG A 99 9.28 0.00 0.65
CA ARG A 99 9.38 -1.39 0.22
C ARG A 99 7.98 -1.99 0.17
N SER A 100 7.63 -2.52 -0.98
CA SER A 100 6.36 -3.20 -1.18
C SER A 100 6.62 -4.62 -1.65
N SER A 101 6.23 -5.57 -0.81
CA SER A 101 6.44 -7.00 -1.02
C SER A 101 5.10 -7.68 -1.27
N HIS A 102 5.01 -8.47 -2.34
CA HIS A 102 3.80 -9.19 -2.70
C HIS A 102 4.13 -10.65 -3.02
N LEU A 103 3.53 -11.58 -2.29
CA LEU A 103 3.66 -13.01 -2.49
C LEU A 103 2.27 -13.65 -2.47
N LEU A 104 1.75 -14.04 -3.64
CA LEU A 104 0.38 -14.55 -3.79
C LEU A 104 -0.66 -13.57 -3.20
N LEU A 105 -1.29 -13.94 -2.07
CA LEU A 105 -2.28 -13.13 -1.35
C LEU A 105 -1.68 -12.36 -0.17
N TYR A 106 -0.39 -12.55 0.11
CA TYR A 106 0.32 -11.80 1.13
C TYR A 106 0.89 -10.51 0.53
N GLY A 107 0.60 -9.39 1.19
CA GLY A 107 1.21 -8.11 0.90
C GLY A 107 1.78 -7.50 2.17
N ARG A 108 2.97 -6.91 2.07
CA ARG A 108 3.58 -6.11 3.12
C ARG A 108 4.07 -4.80 2.54
N LEU A 109 3.75 -3.72 3.23
CA LEU A 109 4.19 -2.38 2.89
C LEU A 109 4.99 -1.82 4.04
N GLU A 110 6.21 -1.42 3.74
CA GLU A 110 7.09 -0.73 4.67
C GLU A 110 7.42 0.66 4.13
N ILE A 111 7.25 1.66 4.98
CA ILE A 111 7.57 3.06 4.66
C ILE A 111 8.46 3.58 5.76
N ALA A 112 9.72 3.84 5.43
CA ALA A 112 10.61 4.54 6.33
C ALA A 112 10.63 6.03 6.02
N GLY A 113 10.50 6.84 7.06
CA GLY A 113 10.55 8.28 6.97
C GLY A 113 11.03 8.92 8.27
N ALA A 114 10.70 10.19 8.43
CA ALA A 114 10.91 10.90 9.68
C ALA A 114 9.68 11.74 10.05
N THR A 115 9.28 11.66 11.32
CA THR A 115 8.20 12.46 11.90
C THR A 115 8.75 13.19 13.12
N GLN A 116 8.58 14.51 13.19
CA GLN A 116 9.13 15.35 14.28
C GLN A 116 10.66 15.16 14.49
N GLY A 117 11.39 14.92 13.40
CA GLY A 117 12.84 14.69 13.43
C GLY A 117 13.27 13.31 13.94
N GLN A 118 12.33 12.42 14.28
CA GLN A 118 12.62 11.04 14.68
C GLN A 118 12.36 10.07 13.52
N PRO A 119 13.20 9.03 13.35
CA PRO A 119 12.95 7.99 12.36
C PRO A 119 11.67 7.25 12.70
N VAL A 120 10.85 6.99 11.68
CA VAL A 120 9.64 6.17 11.79
C VAL A 120 9.65 5.11 10.70
N LEU A 121 9.21 3.91 11.06
CA LEU A 121 8.93 2.82 10.12
C LEU A 121 7.45 2.47 10.27
N LEU A 122 6.68 2.70 9.22
CA LEU A 122 5.36 2.08 9.11
C LEU A 122 5.54 0.71 8.51
N ASP A 123 4.85 -0.26 9.07
CA ASP A 123 4.85 -1.65 8.60
C ASP A 123 3.40 -2.15 8.60
N ILE A 124 2.92 -2.53 7.41
CA ILE A 124 1.53 -2.90 7.20
C ILE A 124 1.49 -4.20 6.43
N GLU A 125 0.94 -5.22 7.07
CA GLU A 125 0.64 -6.50 6.45
C GLU A 125 -0.84 -6.54 6.07
N PHE A 126 -1.13 -7.01 4.85
CA PHE A 126 -2.48 -7.01 4.32
C PHE A 126 -2.69 -8.16 3.34
N ASN A 127 -3.96 -8.45 3.04
CA ASN A 127 -4.29 -9.35 1.93
C ASN A 127 -4.14 -8.59 0.61
N ALA A 128 -3.21 -9.02 -0.24
CA ALA A 128 -2.83 -8.34 -1.48
C ALA A 128 -3.95 -8.22 -2.52
N VAL A 129 -5.05 -8.96 -2.39
CA VAL A 129 -6.21 -8.85 -3.30
C VAL A 129 -6.75 -7.41 -3.36
N GLY A 130 -6.76 -6.69 -2.24
CA GLY A 130 -7.24 -5.31 -2.17
C GLY A 130 -6.21 -4.26 -2.61
N TRP A 131 -4.93 -4.62 -2.79
CA TRP A 131 -3.85 -3.67 -3.08
C TRP A 131 -4.06 -2.86 -4.36
N ARG A 132 -4.62 -3.49 -5.40
CA ARG A 132 -4.90 -2.84 -6.69
C ARG A 132 -5.91 -1.71 -6.56
N GLN A 133 -6.76 -1.72 -5.53
CA GLN A 133 -7.77 -0.69 -5.36
C GLN A 133 -7.12 0.65 -5.01
N LYS A 134 -6.08 0.66 -4.18
CA LYS A 134 -5.41 1.89 -3.76
C LYS A 134 -4.36 2.44 -4.74
N ASP A 135 -4.23 1.84 -5.92
CA ASP A 135 -3.11 2.06 -6.84
C ASP A 135 -2.92 3.55 -7.18
N GLN A 136 -4.01 4.28 -7.42
CA GLN A 136 -3.93 5.70 -7.78
C GLN A 136 -3.43 6.59 -6.64
N ASN A 137 -4.01 6.51 -5.44
CA ASN A 137 -3.63 7.38 -4.32
C ASN A 137 -2.24 7.05 -3.80
N TRP A 138 -1.89 5.77 -3.87
CA TRP A 138 -0.53 5.31 -3.64
C TRP A 138 0.47 5.88 -4.65
N ARG A 139 0.19 5.78 -5.95
CA ARG A 139 1.03 6.37 -7.01
C ARG A 139 1.18 7.88 -6.85
N ASN A 140 0.11 8.58 -6.46
CA ASN A 140 0.15 10.02 -6.21
C ASN A 140 1.02 10.36 -5.00
N LEU A 141 0.98 9.57 -3.92
CA LEU A 141 1.88 9.71 -2.78
C LEU A 141 3.34 9.57 -3.22
N VAL A 142 3.66 8.49 -3.95
CA VAL A 142 5.01 8.23 -4.47
C VAL A 142 5.48 9.36 -5.39
N ALA A 143 4.64 9.80 -6.33
CA ALA A 143 4.95 10.92 -7.22
C ALA A 143 5.31 12.19 -6.43
N LYS A 144 4.56 12.48 -5.36
CA LYS A 144 4.84 13.62 -4.49
C LYS A 144 6.18 13.47 -3.75
N CYS A 145 6.57 12.27 -3.33
CA CYS A 145 7.87 12.01 -2.70
C CYS A 145 9.05 12.37 -3.61
N VAL A 146 8.91 12.15 -4.92
CA VAL A 146 9.96 12.40 -5.92
C VAL A 146 9.78 13.74 -6.66
N GLY A 147 8.88 14.60 -6.21
CA GLY A 147 8.66 15.93 -6.78
C GLY A 147 7.99 15.94 -8.16
N LEU A 148 7.23 14.90 -8.49
CA LEU A 148 6.50 14.77 -9.75
C LEU A 148 5.01 15.06 -9.57
N PRO A 149 4.30 15.52 -10.63
CA PRO A 149 2.87 15.76 -10.56
C PRO A 149 2.08 14.46 -10.35
N PRO A 150 0.86 14.53 -9.78
CA PRO A 150 -0.04 13.38 -9.68
C PRO A 150 -0.29 12.72 -11.03
N LEU A 151 -0.45 11.39 -11.05
CA LEU A 151 -0.75 10.68 -12.29
C LEU A 151 -2.18 10.94 -12.75
N ALA A 152 -2.37 11.05 -14.07
CA ALA A 152 -3.68 10.97 -14.66
C ALA A 152 -4.26 9.56 -14.48
N THR A 153 -5.53 9.48 -14.10
CA THR A 153 -6.23 8.21 -13.88
C THR A 153 -6.15 7.32 -15.11
N GLY A 154 -5.73 6.06 -14.92
CA GLY A 154 -5.64 5.07 -16.02
C GLY A 154 -4.37 5.16 -16.88
N SER A 155 -3.43 6.04 -16.54
CA SER A 155 -2.10 6.05 -17.18
C SER A 155 -1.20 4.97 -16.56
N ALA A 156 -1.18 3.78 -17.17
CA ALA A 156 -0.10 2.83 -16.92
C ALA A 156 1.13 3.30 -17.73
N PRO A 157 2.32 3.41 -17.12
CA PRO A 157 3.52 3.69 -17.90
C PRO A 157 3.71 2.56 -18.92
N ALA A 158 4.05 2.93 -20.15
CA ALA A 158 4.39 1.97 -21.19
C ALA A 158 5.92 1.84 -21.30
N PRO A 159 6.45 0.65 -21.57
CA PRO A 159 7.89 0.46 -21.73
C PRO A 159 8.42 1.24 -22.93
N SER A 160 9.45 2.05 -22.69
CA SER A 160 10.24 2.73 -23.71
C SER A 160 11.11 1.75 -24.51
N ALA A 161 11.77 2.24 -25.57
CA ALA A 161 12.72 1.42 -26.33
C ALA A 161 13.91 0.95 -25.46
N GLN A 162 14.37 1.78 -24.52
CA GLN A 162 15.41 1.42 -23.56
C GLN A 162 14.94 0.32 -22.61
N ASP A 163 13.72 0.44 -22.09
CA ASP A 163 13.16 -0.57 -21.18
C ASP A 163 13.01 -1.92 -21.87
N ARG A 164 12.58 -1.92 -23.14
CA ARG A 164 12.48 -3.13 -23.96
C ARG A 164 13.85 -3.76 -24.22
N ALA A 165 14.91 -2.96 -24.36
CA ALA A 165 16.27 -3.49 -24.48
C ALA A 165 16.74 -4.17 -23.18
N ILE A 166 16.45 -3.56 -22.02
CA ILE A 166 16.76 -4.14 -20.69
C ILE A 166 15.98 -5.46 -20.48
N LEU A 167 14.72 -5.50 -20.90
CA LEU A 167 13.79 -6.60 -20.67
C LEU A 167 13.70 -7.60 -21.82
N GLN A 168 14.62 -7.55 -22.79
CA GLN A 168 14.54 -8.34 -24.03
C GLN A 168 14.41 -9.86 -23.81
N SER A 169 14.90 -10.38 -22.68
CA SER A 169 14.85 -11.80 -22.33
C SER A 169 13.69 -12.17 -21.40
N ALA A 170 12.87 -11.21 -20.97
CA ALA A 170 11.75 -11.43 -20.07
C ALA A 170 10.45 -11.75 -20.85
N PRO A 171 9.55 -12.59 -20.32
CA PRO A 171 8.23 -12.80 -20.90
C PRO A 171 7.38 -11.52 -20.91
N GLU A 172 6.56 -11.30 -21.93
CA GLU A 172 5.75 -10.07 -22.02
C GLU A 172 4.82 -9.89 -20.81
N LYS A 173 4.31 -10.99 -20.22
CA LYS A 173 3.53 -10.91 -18.97
C LYS A 173 4.33 -10.32 -17.80
N PHE A 174 5.63 -10.57 -17.72
CA PHE A 174 6.51 -9.96 -16.72
C PHE A 174 6.73 -8.48 -17.03
N VAL A 175 6.95 -8.13 -18.30
CA VAL A 175 7.06 -6.74 -18.74
C VAL A 175 5.80 -5.95 -18.39
N ASP A 176 4.63 -6.44 -18.79
CA ASP A 176 3.33 -5.85 -18.46
C ASP A 176 3.14 -5.71 -16.95
N GLY A 177 3.51 -6.76 -16.20
CA GLY A 177 3.44 -6.75 -14.74
C GLY A 177 4.35 -5.70 -14.10
N LEU A 178 5.59 -5.58 -14.58
CA LEU A 178 6.56 -4.60 -14.09
C LEU A 178 6.04 -3.18 -14.31
N PHE A 179 5.55 -2.86 -15.51
CA PHE A 179 5.07 -1.52 -15.80
C PHE A 179 3.73 -1.19 -15.12
N LYS A 180 2.88 -2.20 -14.94
CA LYS A 180 1.58 -2.02 -14.29
C LYS A 180 1.67 -1.98 -12.76
N TYR A 181 2.67 -2.61 -12.15
CA TYR A 181 2.70 -2.79 -10.69
C TYR A 181 4.03 -2.38 -10.03
N GLY A 182 5.14 -2.43 -10.77
CA GLY A 182 6.48 -2.14 -10.25
C GLY A 182 7.00 -0.75 -10.60
N MET A 183 6.57 -0.19 -11.73
CA MET A 183 6.94 1.16 -12.17
C MET A 183 5.86 2.17 -11.79
N TYR A 184 6.27 3.20 -11.07
CA TYR A 184 5.52 4.37 -10.68
C TYR A 184 5.78 5.54 -11.65
N THR A 185 5.67 6.78 -11.15
CA THR A 185 5.75 8.01 -11.95
C THR A 185 7.19 8.45 -12.13
N GLY A 186 7.62 8.62 -13.39
CA GLY A 186 8.93 9.20 -13.75
C GLY A 186 10.15 8.37 -13.35
N GLU A 187 9.94 7.13 -12.92
CA GLU A 187 11.02 6.19 -12.66
C GLU A 187 11.67 5.74 -13.97
N THR A 188 13.00 5.59 -13.95
CA THR A 188 13.78 5.05 -15.06
C THR A 188 14.20 3.62 -14.71
N LEU A 189 13.90 2.67 -15.59
CA LEU A 189 14.37 1.31 -15.40
C LEU A 189 15.87 1.24 -15.70
N HIS A 190 16.67 0.92 -14.68
CA HIS A 190 18.12 0.76 -14.83
C HIS A 190 18.52 -0.69 -15.10
N ALA A 191 17.86 -1.64 -14.44
CA ALA A 191 18.10 -3.06 -14.59
C ALA A 191 16.86 -3.84 -14.16
N ALA A 192 16.68 -5.03 -14.72
CA ALA A 192 15.67 -5.99 -14.29
C ALA A 192 16.25 -7.39 -14.34
N THR A 193 15.92 -8.21 -13.36
CA THR A 193 16.27 -9.63 -13.35
C THR A 193 14.98 -10.42 -13.31
N PHE A 194 14.67 -11.12 -14.40
CA PHE A 194 13.59 -12.09 -14.43
C PHE A 194 14.15 -13.47 -14.07
N GLN A 195 13.64 -14.06 -12.99
CA GLN A 195 13.99 -15.42 -12.58
C GLN A 195 12.76 -16.31 -12.78
N PRO A 196 12.65 -17.02 -13.91
CA PRO A 196 11.57 -17.98 -14.12
C PRO A 196 11.75 -19.13 -13.13
N ALA A 197 10.98 -19.10 -12.04
CA ALA A 197 10.79 -20.16 -11.07
C ALA A 197 12.08 -20.77 -10.44
N VAL A 198 12.28 -20.53 -9.14
CA VAL A 198 13.16 -21.32 -8.26
C VAL A 198 12.58 -22.75 -8.01
N TRP A 199 11.62 -23.18 -8.83
CA TRP A 199 10.82 -24.40 -8.61
C TRP A 199 11.37 -25.65 -9.30
N GLU A 200 12.49 -25.56 -10.03
CA GLU A 200 13.12 -26.74 -10.66
C GLU A 200 13.94 -27.61 -9.68
N HIS A 201 13.96 -27.29 -8.38
CA HIS A 201 14.81 -27.96 -7.38
C HIS A 201 14.08 -28.51 -6.14
N HIS A 202 12.78 -28.76 -6.21
CA HIS A 202 12.05 -29.53 -5.18
C HIS A 202 11.26 -30.69 -5.76
#